data_AF-A0ABD0SHM8-F1
#
_entry.id   AF-A0ABD0SHM8-F1
#
_cell.length_a   1.000
_cell.length_b   1.000
_cell.length_c   1.000
_cell.angle_alpha   90.00
_cell.angle_beta   90.00
_cell.angle_gamma   90.00
#
_symmetry.space_group_name_H-M   'P 1'
#
loop_
_entity.id
_entity.type
_entity.pdbx_description
1 polymer ?
#
loop_
_entity_poly.entity_id
_entity_poly.type
_entity_poly.pdbx_seq_one_letter_code
_entity_poly.pdbx_strand_id
1 'polypeptide(L)'
;MQITHQNQSRVVARIVVFICMVGAACASVVPVAPVARFDPLPQYSYGYDVQDALTGDYKGHQEQRNGDLVTGSYTVVDPDGTRRIVDYAADPVNGFNAVVRREPLVVPAPARVIAPAPVLAPAPVVAPAPAPVFARAPYLAPAPAPLYAPRLHSPYYF
;
A
#
# COMPACT_ATOMS: atom_id res chain seq x y z
N MET A 1 35.19 -88.00 37.76
CA MET A 1 34.23 -86.94 37.36
C MET A 1 34.95 -85.60 37.13
N GLN A 2 35.95 -85.56 36.24
CA GLN A 2 36.75 -84.34 35.94
C GLN A 2 36.93 -84.14 34.43
N ILE A 3 36.87 -85.23 33.64
CA ILE A 3 37.00 -85.20 32.17
C ILE A 3 35.78 -84.54 31.50
N THR A 4 34.57 -84.72 32.04
CA THR A 4 33.35 -84.11 31.49
C THR A 4 33.35 -82.59 31.64
N HIS A 5 33.80 -82.06 32.78
CA HIS A 5 33.85 -80.61 33.05
C HIS A 5 34.90 -79.90 32.17
N GLN A 6 36.03 -80.56 31.90
CA GLN A 6 37.10 -80.01 31.05
C GLN A 6 36.76 -80.03 29.55
N ASN A 7 35.92 -80.96 29.10
CA ASN A 7 35.43 -80.96 27.72
C ASN A 7 34.31 -79.92 27.51
N GLN A 8 33.42 -79.77 28.51
CA GLN A 8 32.37 -78.74 28.49
C GLN A 8 32.94 -77.32 28.45
N SER A 9 34.00 -77.02 29.21
CA SER A 9 34.64 -75.71 29.17
C SER A 9 35.31 -75.40 27.82
N ARG A 10 35.88 -76.40 27.15
CA ARG A 10 36.48 -76.25 25.81
C ARG A 10 35.43 -76.05 24.72
N VAL A 11 34.26 -76.70 24.83
CA VAL A 11 33.14 -76.52 23.90
C VAL A 11 32.48 -75.15 24.10
N VAL A 12 32.22 -74.73 25.34
CA VAL A 12 31.67 -73.41 25.65
C VAL A 12 32.63 -72.30 25.19
N ALA A 13 33.94 -72.44 25.41
CA ALA A 13 34.93 -71.46 24.93
C ALA A 13 34.91 -71.32 23.40
N ARG A 14 34.78 -72.42 22.65
CA ARG A 14 34.68 -72.39 21.18
C ARG A 14 33.40 -71.75 20.69
N ILE A 15 32.26 -72.03 21.35
CA ILE A 15 30.96 -71.43 21.02
C ILE A 15 31.00 -69.91 21.26
N VAL A 16 31.56 -69.47 22.40
CA VAL A 16 31.70 -68.04 22.71
C VAL A 16 32.61 -67.33 21.70
N VAL A 17 33.76 -67.93 21.35
CA VAL A 17 34.67 -67.36 20.34
C VAL A 17 33.99 -67.26 18.97
N PHE A 18 33.21 -68.27 18.57
CA PHE A 18 32.48 -68.25 17.31
C PHE A 18 31.40 -67.17 17.29
N ILE A 19 30.62 -67.02 18.37
CA ILE A 19 29.63 -65.95 18.52
C ILE A 19 30.30 -64.57 18.48
N CYS A 20 31.44 -64.40 19.14
CA CYS A 20 32.19 -63.14 19.11
C CYS A 20 32.70 -62.80 17.70
N MET A 21 33.19 -63.79 16.93
CA MET A 21 33.62 -63.55 15.55
C MET A 21 32.45 -63.17 14.62
N VAL A 22 31.30 -63.82 14.75
CA VAL A 22 30.11 -63.48 13.96
C VAL A 22 29.59 -62.09 14.32
N GLY A 23 29.55 -61.75 15.62
CA GLY A 23 29.17 -60.41 16.07
C GLY A 23 30.08 -59.30 15.54
N ALA A 24 31.38 -59.56 15.42
CA ALA A 24 32.34 -58.62 14.84
C ALA A 24 32.17 -58.43 13.32
N ALA A 25 31.81 -59.48 12.58
CA ALA A 25 31.64 -59.42 11.12
C ALA A 25 30.38 -58.65 10.68
N CYS A 26 29.32 -58.65 11.49
CA CYS A 26 28.07 -57.97 11.16
C CYS A 26 28.09 -56.45 11.42
N ALA A 27 29.04 -55.95 12.22
CA ALA A 27 29.09 -54.55 12.66
C ALA A 27 29.88 -53.61 11.72
N SER A 28 30.53 -54.13 10.67
CA SER A 28 31.47 -53.36 9.84
C SER A 28 30.91 -52.91 8.49
N VAL A 29 29.63 -53.13 8.19
CA VAL A 29 29.03 -52.60 6.96
C VAL A 29 28.61 -51.15 7.21
N VAL A 30 29.57 -50.24 7.12
CA VAL A 30 29.30 -48.81 7.05
C VAL A 30 28.71 -48.54 5.66
N PRO A 31 27.46 -48.04 5.55
CA PRO A 31 26.95 -47.63 4.26
C PRO A 31 27.83 -46.50 3.73
N VAL A 32 28.42 -46.69 2.56
CA VAL A 32 29.12 -45.61 1.85
C VAL A 32 28.09 -44.55 1.54
N ALA A 33 28.15 -43.42 2.24
CA ALA A 33 27.33 -42.27 1.94
C ALA A 33 27.58 -41.85 0.49
N PRO A 34 26.54 -41.54 -0.30
CA PRO A 34 26.74 -41.03 -1.65
C PRO A 34 27.61 -39.77 -1.56
N VAL A 35 28.76 -39.79 -2.24
CA VAL A 35 29.61 -38.62 -2.40
C VAL A 35 28.76 -37.55 -3.06
N ALA A 36 28.53 -36.44 -2.37
CA ALA A 36 27.80 -35.30 -2.94
C ALA A 36 28.46 -34.94 -4.27
N ARG A 37 27.68 -34.93 -5.36
CA ARG A 37 28.18 -34.56 -6.68
C ARG A 37 28.62 -33.10 -6.60
N PHE A 38 29.92 -32.87 -6.70
CA PHE A 38 30.49 -31.54 -6.80
C PHE A 38 30.16 -30.98 -8.18
N ASP A 39 29.36 -29.92 -8.22
CA ASP A 39 29.16 -29.13 -9.43
C ASP A 39 30.26 -28.07 -9.50
N PRO A 40 31.17 -28.11 -10.49
CA PRO A 40 32.22 -27.12 -10.64
C PRO A 40 31.70 -25.72 -11.03
N LEU A 41 30.44 -25.61 -11.47
CA LEU A 41 29.82 -24.33 -11.83
C LEU A 41 28.39 -24.26 -11.29
N PRO A 42 28.21 -24.16 -9.96
CA PRO A 42 26.88 -24.16 -9.35
C PRO A 42 26.04 -22.97 -9.83
N GLN A 43 24.80 -23.25 -10.20
CA GLN A 43 23.86 -22.26 -10.69
C GLN A 43 22.52 -22.35 -9.95
N TYR A 44 21.99 -21.19 -9.57
CA TYR A 44 20.61 -21.07 -9.10
C TYR A 44 20.07 -19.69 -9.38
N SER A 45 18.74 -19.57 -9.35
CA SER A 45 18.03 -18.31 -9.34
C SER A 45 16.77 -18.47 -8.50
N TYR A 46 16.52 -17.54 -7.59
CA TYR A 46 15.30 -17.53 -6.79
C TYR A 46 14.89 -16.10 -6.45
N GLY A 47 13.62 -15.92 -6.11
CA GLY A 47 13.12 -14.65 -5.61
C GLY A 47 11.76 -14.80 -4.95
N TYR A 48 11.39 -13.78 -4.19
CA TYR A 48 10.07 -13.64 -3.57
C TYR A 48 9.66 -12.18 -3.53
N ASP A 49 8.37 -11.96 -3.38
CA ASP A 49 7.76 -10.63 -3.23
C ASP A 49 6.57 -10.71 -2.26
N VAL A 50 6.43 -9.67 -1.45
CA VAL A 50 5.35 -9.50 -0.48
C VAL A 50 4.70 -8.15 -0.73
N GLN A 51 3.39 -8.18 -0.96
CA GLN A 51 2.54 -7.01 -1.16
C GLN A 51 1.30 -7.14 -0.27
N ASP A 52 1.44 -6.77 1.01
CA ASP A 52 0.35 -6.82 1.96
C ASP A 52 -0.11 -5.42 2.34
N ALA A 53 -1.24 -4.99 1.75
CA ALA A 53 -1.84 -3.70 2.03
C ALA A 53 -2.46 -3.60 3.44
N LEU A 54 -2.78 -4.72 4.09
CA LEU A 54 -3.38 -4.72 5.43
C LEU A 54 -2.32 -4.43 6.50
N THR A 55 -1.17 -5.10 6.42
CA THR A 55 -0.06 -4.88 7.35
C THR A 55 0.87 -3.75 6.90
N GLY A 56 0.80 -3.33 5.64
CA GLY A 56 1.72 -2.36 5.04
C GLY A 56 3.07 -2.96 4.67
N ASP A 57 3.17 -4.30 4.61
CA ASP A 57 4.41 -4.99 4.30
C ASP A 57 4.65 -5.05 2.79
N TYR A 58 5.68 -4.34 2.36
CA TYR A 58 6.15 -4.33 0.99
C TYR A 58 7.64 -4.63 0.97
N LYS A 59 7.99 -5.84 0.52
CA LYS A 59 9.38 -6.27 0.37
C LYS A 59 9.53 -7.27 -0.76
N GLY A 60 10.69 -7.26 -1.38
CA GLY A 60 11.04 -8.23 -2.41
C GLY A 60 12.50 -8.59 -2.34
N HIS A 61 12.84 -9.76 -2.84
CA HIS A 61 14.21 -10.26 -2.91
C HIS A 61 14.37 -11.10 -4.17
N GLN A 62 15.52 -10.98 -4.83
CA GLN A 62 15.92 -11.87 -5.90
C GLN A 62 17.43 -12.09 -5.82
N GLU A 63 17.87 -13.32 -6.06
CA GLU A 63 19.28 -13.68 -6.11
C GLU A 63 19.50 -14.73 -7.18
N GLN A 64 20.65 -14.66 -7.81
CA GLN A 64 21.16 -15.69 -8.69
C GLN A 64 22.63 -15.95 -8.40
N ARG A 65 23.03 -17.18 -8.68
CA ARG A 65 24.42 -17.61 -8.65
C ARG A 65 24.81 -18.18 -9.99
N ASN A 66 26.02 -17.85 -10.42
CA ASN A 66 26.69 -18.47 -11.55
C ASN A 66 28.15 -18.73 -11.19
N GLY A 67 28.46 -19.99 -10.86
CA GLY A 67 29.80 -20.36 -10.40
C GLY A 67 30.11 -19.73 -9.05
N ASP A 68 31.13 -18.88 -9.01
CA ASP A 68 31.56 -18.17 -7.80
C ASP A 68 30.97 -16.76 -7.68
N LEU A 69 30.21 -16.30 -8.69
CA LEU A 69 29.54 -15.00 -8.66
C LEU A 69 28.10 -15.16 -8.15
N VAL A 70 27.76 -14.46 -7.08
CA VAL A 70 26.39 -14.27 -6.60
C VAL A 70 26.00 -12.83 -6.83
N THR A 71 24.83 -12.59 -7.41
CA THR A 71 24.26 -11.25 -7.58
C THR A 71 22.81 -11.26 -7.19
N GLY A 72 22.34 -10.19 -6.57
CA GLY A 72 20.93 -10.07 -6.24
C GLY A 72 20.54 -8.67 -5.84
N SER A 73 19.27 -8.51 -5.52
CA SER A 73 18.76 -7.30 -4.90
C SER A 73 17.65 -7.59 -3.91
N TYR A 74 17.51 -6.73 -2.91
CA TYR A 74 16.36 -6.73 -2.03
C TYR A 74 15.77 -5.34 -1.90
N THR A 75 14.46 -5.31 -1.65
CA THR A 75 13.72 -4.07 -1.39
C THR A 75 12.94 -4.20 -0.10
N VAL A 76 12.90 -3.12 0.67
CA VAL A 76 12.10 -3.02 1.89
C VAL A 76 11.60 -1.60 2.04
N VAL A 77 10.34 -1.44 2.43
CA VAL A 77 9.80 -0.15 2.85
C VAL A 77 10.21 0.09 4.30
N ASP A 78 11.01 1.15 4.50
CA ASP A 78 11.45 1.58 5.82
C ASP A 78 10.32 2.37 6.54
N PRO A 79 10.35 2.44 7.88
CA PRO A 79 9.34 3.16 8.67
C PRO A 79 9.25 4.67 8.37
N ASP A 80 10.29 5.23 7.75
CA ASP A 80 10.35 6.62 7.32
C ASP A 80 9.57 6.88 6.01
N GLY A 81 8.93 5.85 5.43
CA GLY A 81 8.18 5.95 4.18
C GLY A 81 9.06 5.98 2.93
N THR A 82 10.33 5.58 3.04
CA THR A 82 11.22 5.35 1.90
C THR A 82 11.33 3.87 1.56
N ARG A 83 11.53 3.56 0.28
CA ARG A 83 11.91 2.24 -0.20
C ARG A 83 13.41 2.18 -0.25
N ARG A 84 13.99 1.29 0.55
CA ARG A 84 15.39 0.93 0.45
C ARG A 84 15.55 -0.16 -0.61
N ILE A 85 16.46 0.06 -1.54
CA ILE A 85 16.86 -0.92 -2.56
C ILE A 85 18.34 -1.20 -2.34
N VAL A 86 18.70 -2.46 -2.22
CA VAL A 86 20.10 -2.88 -2.10
C VAL A 86 20.41 -3.84 -3.22
N ASP A 87 21.28 -3.41 -4.13
CA ASP A 87 21.86 -4.30 -5.13
C ASP A 87 23.20 -4.81 -4.58
N TYR A 88 23.44 -6.11 -4.68
CA TYR A 88 24.65 -6.72 -4.15
C TYR A 88 25.28 -7.71 -5.12
N ALA A 89 26.60 -7.87 -4.98
CA ALA A 89 27.40 -8.87 -5.65
C ALA A 89 28.40 -9.48 -4.67
N ALA A 90 28.68 -10.77 -4.80
CA ALA A 90 29.72 -11.46 -4.05
C ALA A 90 30.57 -12.33 -4.97
N ASP A 91 31.88 -12.22 -4.85
CA ASP A 91 32.84 -13.04 -5.57
C ASP A 91 34.13 -13.27 -4.73
N PRO A 92 34.99 -14.25 -5.09
CA PRO A 92 36.19 -14.56 -4.30
C PRO A 92 37.28 -13.47 -4.29
N VAL A 93 37.26 -12.56 -5.26
CA VAL A 93 38.28 -11.51 -5.45
C VAL A 93 37.91 -10.25 -4.67
N ASN A 94 36.68 -9.77 -4.81
CA ASN A 94 36.20 -8.52 -4.23
C ASN A 94 35.41 -8.74 -2.92
N GLY A 95 35.05 -9.98 -2.58
CA GLY A 95 34.17 -10.29 -1.47
C GLY A 95 32.74 -9.79 -1.72
N PHE A 96 31.99 -9.55 -0.65
CA PHE A 96 30.63 -9.00 -0.73
C PHE A 96 30.65 -7.48 -0.86
N ASN A 97 29.99 -6.95 -1.89
CA ASN A 97 29.81 -5.53 -2.12
C ASN A 97 28.33 -5.22 -2.37
N ALA A 98 27.84 -4.11 -1.82
CA ALA A 98 26.45 -3.69 -1.96
C ALA A 98 26.32 -2.19 -2.17
N VAL A 99 25.39 -1.79 -3.04
CA VAL A 99 25.00 -0.41 -3.28
C VAL A 99 23.59 -0.21 -2.76
N VAL A 100 23.45 0.72 -1.82
CA VAL A 100 22.16 1.03 -1.18
C VAL A 100 21.59 2.32 -1.77
N ARG A 101 20.37 2.26 -2.27
CA ARG A 101 19.57 3.41 -2.70
C ARG A 101 18.33 3.54 -1.82
N ARG A 102 17.88 4.78 -1.58
CA ARG A 102 16.62 5.09 -0.90
C ARG A 102 15.80 5.99 -1.81
N GLU A 103 14.55 5.63 -2.02
CA GLU A 103 13.61 6.41 -2.82
C GLU A 103 12.30 6.63 -2.06
N PRO A 104 11.64 7.80 -2.15
CA PRO A 104 10.32 8.00 -1.56
C PRO A 104 9.27 7.07 -2.20
N LEU A 105 8.34 6.52 -1.41
CA LEU A 105 7.23 5.71 -1.95
C LEU A 105 6.27 6.50 -2.83
N VAL A 106 6.17 7.81 -2.58
CA VAL A 106 5.32 8.74 -3.32
C VAL A 106 6.20 9.83 -3.89
N VAL A 107 6.36 9.88 -5.21
CA VAL A 107 6.80 11.11 -5.87
C VAL A 107 5.67 12.12 -5.63
N PRO A 108 5.91 13.26 -4.95
CA PRO A 108 4.85 14.24 -4.77
C PRO A 108 4.31 14.61 -6.15
N ALA A 109 3.00 14.41 -6.35
CA ALA A 109 2.35 14.83 -7.58
C ALA A 109 2.75 16.28 -7.85
N PRO A 110 3.11 16.65 -9.11
CA PRO A 110 3.43 18.04 -9.40
C PRO A 110 2.27 18.88 -8.89
N ALA A 111 2.58 19.86 -8.03
CA ALA A 111 1.59 20.74 -7.44
C ALA A 111 0.69 21.22 -8.56
N ARG A 112 -0.60 20.82 -8.53
CA ARG A 112 -1.56 21.28 -9.53
C ARG A 112 -1.58 22.78 -9.37
N VAL A 113 -1.01 23.52 -10.32
CA VAL A 113 -1.14 24.97 -10.37
C VAL A 113 -2.63 25.20 -10.54
N ILE A 114 -3.31 25.50 -9.44
CA ILE A 114 -4.69 25.95 -9.47
C ILE A 114 -4.59 27.30 -10.16
N ALA A 115 -4.93 27.33 -11.46
CA ALA A 115 -5.10 28.59 -12.15
C ALA A 115 -6.05 29.44 -11.30
N PRO A 116 -5.71 30.71 -10.98
CA PRO A 116 -6.59 31.56 -10.22
C PRO A 116 -7.95 31.58 -10.91
N ALA A 117 -9.02 31.37 -10.12
CA ALA A 117 -10.38 31.38 -10.63
C ALA A 117 -10.59 32.67 -11.44
N PRO A 118 -11.20 32.61 -12.64
CA PRO A 118 -11.48 33.83 -13.39
C PRO A 118 -12.32 34.75 -12.52
N VAL A 119 -11.79 35.94 -12.25
CA VAL A 119 -12.55 36.99 -11.58
C VAL A 119 -13.71 37.33 -12.49
N LEU A 120 -14.92 36.93 -12.07
CA LEU A 120 -16.14 37.25 -12.78
C LEU A 120 -16.25 38.78 -12.83
N ALA A 121 -16.22 39.35 -14.04
CA ALA A 121 -16.45 40.78 -14.20
C ALA A 121 -17.81 41.13 -13.57
N PRO A 122 -17.92 42.24 -12.82
CA PRO A 122 -19.19 42.66 -12.26
C PRO A 122 -20.22 42.82 -13.40
N ALA A 123 -21.40 42.22 -13.22
CA ALA A 123 -22.48 42.33 -14.19
C ALA A 123 -22.82 43.82 -14.43
N PRO A 124 -23.09 44.22 -15.68
CA PRO A 124 -23.49 45.60 -15.96
C PRO A 124 -24.76 45.92 -15.17
N VAL A 125 -24.67 46.94 -14.30
CA VAL A 125 -25.83 47.45 -13.58
C VAL A 125 -26.74 48.10 -14.61
N VAL A 126 -27.83 47.42 -14.95
CA VAL A 126 -28.90 48.00 -15.77
C VAL A 126 -29.58 49.07 -14.92
N ALA A 127 -29.51 50.32 -15.36
CA ALA A 127 -30.21 51.41 -14.70
C ALA A 127 -31.73 51.13 -14.69
N PRO A 128 -32.42 51.37 -13.57
CA PRO A 128 -33.87 51.19 -13.51
C PRO A 128 -34.54 52.09 -14.55
N ALA A 129 -35.44 51.51 -15.34
CA ALA A 129 -36.22 52.25 -16.32
C ALA A 129 -37.06 53.34 -15.61
N PRO A 130 -37.20 54.54 -16.19
CA PRO A 130 -37.99 55.60 -15.59
C PRO A 130 -39.45 55.16 -15.44
N ALA A 131 -40.02 55.35 -14.25
CA ALA A 131 -41.40 55.01 -13.96
C ALA A 131 -42.36 55.89 -14.80
N PRO A 132 -43.49 55.35 -15.29
CA PRO A 132 -44.47 56.14 -16.01
C PRO A 132 -45.08 57.18 -15.06
N VAL A 133 -44.96 58.46 -15.43
CA VAL A 133 -45.62 59.56 -14.71
C VAL A 133 -47.09 59.57 -15.16
N PHE A 134 -47.99 59.15 -14.28
CA PHE A 134 -49.43 59.28 -14.52
C PHE A 134 -49.87 60.71 -14.27
N ALA A 135 -50.58 61.30 -15.25
CA ALA A 135 -51.16 62.63 -15.12
C ALA A 135 -52.18 62.67 -13.97
N ARG A 136 -52.05 63.65 -13.09
CA ARG A 136 -52.97 63.89 -11.97
C ARG A 136 -54.35 64.26 -12.52
N ALA A 137 -55.39 63.53 -12.10
CA ALA A 137 -56.77 63.82 -12.49
C ALA A 137 -57.17 65.25 -12.07
N PRO A 138 -57.95 65.98 -12.90
CA PRO A 138 -58.41 67.32 -12.55
C PRO A 138 -59.37 67.27 -11.37
N TYR A 139 -59.21 68.21 -10.44
CA TYR A 139 -60.08 68.35 -9.28
C TYR A 139 -61.45 68.88 -9.74
N LEU A 140 -62.52 68.10 -9.55
CA LEU A 140 -63.90 68.56 -9.73
C LEU A 140 -64.33 69.31 -8.45
N ALA A 141 -64.63 70.60 -8.59
CA ALA A 141 -65.17 71.40 -7.49
C ALA A 141 -66.60 70.92 -7.13
N PRO A 142 -66.97 70.85 -5.84
CA PRO A 142 -68.32 70.48 -5.43
C PRO A 142 -69.34 71.57 -5.83
N ALA A 143 -70.52 71.13 -6.27
CA ALA A 143 -71.61 72.01 -6.69
C ALA A 143 -72.23 72.76 -5.48
N PRO A 144 -72.65 74.03 -5.64
CA PRO A 144 -73.26 74.80 -4.56
C PRO A 144 -74.67 74.30 -4.21
N ALA A 145 -74.96 74.20 -2.91
CA ALA A 145 -76.26 73.78 -2.38
C ALA A 145 -77.35 74.86 -2.64
N PRO A 146 -78.62 74.47 -2.85
CA PRO A 146 -79.69 75.41 -3.12
C PRO A 146 -80.07 76.22 -1.88
N LEU A 147 -80.07 77.55 -2.01
CA LEU A 147 -80.58 78.48 -1.02
C LEU A 147 -82.12 78.48 -1.04
N TYR A 148 -82.74 78.05 0.05
CA TYR A 148 -84.18 78.14 0.25
C TYR A 148 -84.55 79.55 0.72
N ALA A 149 -85.24 80.32 -0.11
CA ALA A 149 -85.74 81.65 0.25
C ALA A 149 -87.17 81.55 0.82
N PRO A 150 -87.46 82.08 2.02
CA PRO A 150 -88.82 82.12 2.55
C PRO A 150 -89.61 83.23 1.83
N ARG A 151 -90.72 82.87 1.17
CA ARG A 151 -91.66 83.87 0.64
C ARG A 151 -92.63 84.29 1.74
N LEU A 152 -92.45 85.54 2.15
CA LEU A 152 -93.28 86.33 3.06
C LEU A 152 -94.75 86.40 2.61
N HIS A 153 -95.63 86.49 3.60
CA HIS A 153 -97.07 86.62 3.47
C HIS A 153 -97.50 88.12 3.51
N SER A 154 -98.59 88.42 2.78
CA SER A 154 -99.49 89.60 2.87
C SER A 154 -99.06 90.91 2.16
N PRO A 155 -99.95 91.91 1.92
CA PRO A 155 -101.43 91.97 2.04
C PRO A 155 -102.22 92.61 0.85
N TYR A 156 -103.53 92.26 0.72
CA TYR A 156 -104.74 93.04 0.35
C TYR A 156 -105.07 93.77 -1.00
N TYR A 157 -106.39 93.69 -1.34
CA TYR A 157 -107.35 94.46 -2.22
C TYR A 157 -107.08 94.52 -3.75
N PHE A 158 -108.01 94.28 -4.69
CA PHE A 158 -109.46 94.52 -4.82
C PHE A 158 -110.21 93.34 -5.47
#